data_AF-A0AAW6Q4Q2-F1
#
_entry.id   AF-A0AAW6Q4Q2-F1
#
_cell.length_a   1.000
_cell.length_b   1.000
_cell.length_c   1.000
_cell.angle_alpha   90.00
_cell.angle_beta   90.00
_cell.angle_gamma   90.00
#
_symmetry.space_group_name_H-M   'P 1'
#
loop_
_entity.id
_entity.type
_entity.pdbx_description
1 polymer ?
#
loop_
_entity_poly.entity_id
_entity_poly.type
_entity_poly.pdbx_seq_one_letter_code
_entity_poly.pdbx_strand_id
1 'polypeptide(L)'
;MAIKDCLKLKKFNPFKGFVFNSFAQEIKARPVIIFYNSEHDTYYYAKWRDARLDDGKLKDPFKGEILILKSNKPNTLFTKDFYLDCSQVFYIRDRQLEELIKSRLKTQMPDATELEFDQVEKIFNKIYETVTSKSPYIVISEVSYDSKRKKTKPKVWYASDEHLNNDYKTVWFKTRKIKKLKDKLHEHEDDVELENLKLSLDEVWGEYRQEKVYDPLFKWIKENQFIQKGLNSIEIIHEYNKLSSPLVPVTINGERIHTCLVNNRWHDRWDFSLSKKLEATDFKFMIDWFEKNELKINMESFGQFCKAMKKEWPQSHVFDFLELEFELKRQLSKLEEKQHQIQNQETLTVELTYQNARLLAEKWVQDEEEVRLKNEEKWRKKGVSKFETDEFIYHDARLLAEKLIYEQEEKFK
;
A
#
# COMPACT_ATOMS: atom_id res chain seq x y z
N MET A 1 -6.50 -8.59 23.70
CA MET A 1 -7.83 -8.65 24.34
C MET A 1 -8.84 -8.17 23.33
N ALA A 2 -10.00 -8.83 23.19
CA ALA A 2 -11.00 -8.42 22.20
C ALA A 2 -11.64 -7.09 22.62
N ILE A 3 -11.88 -6.19 21.65
CA ILE A 3 -12.63 -4.93 21.76
C ILE A 3 -13.97 -5.10 22.53
N LYS A 4 -14.49 -6.33 22.60
CA LYS A 4 -15.69 -6.73 23.34
C LYS A 4 -15.65 -6.53 24.85
N ASP A 5 -14.50 -6.37 25.49
CA ASP A 5 -14.43 -6.20 26.95
C ASP A 5 -14.57 -4.73 27.43
N CYS A 6 -14.63 -3.75 26.51
CA CYS A 6 -14.62 -2.32 26.87
C CYS A 6 -15.97 -1.71 27.32
N LEU A 7 -17.13 -2.38 27.25
CA LEU A 7 -18.42 -1.66 27.35
C LEU A 7 -19.42 -2.26 28.33
N LYS A 8 -19.35 -1.82 29.59
CA LYS A 8 -20.52 -1.74 30.50
C LYS A 8 -20.55 -0.39 31.22
N LEU A 9 -20.91 0.67 30.50
CA LEU A 9 -21.03 2.03 31.03
C LEU A 9 -22.40 2.63 30.60
N LYS A 10 -23.26 3.02 31.57
CA LYS A 10 -24.58 3.72 31.48
C LYS A 10 -24.58 5.29 31.67
N LYS A 11 -24.89 6.09 30.62
CA LYS A 11 -25.29 7.55 30.46
C LYS A 11 -24.81 8.70 31.43
N PHE A 12 -24.46 9.91 30.90
CA PHE A 12 -23.51 10.93 31.45
C PHE A 12 -23.88 12.47 31.51
N ASN A 13 -23.07 13.28 32.27
CA ASN A 13 -22.96 14.77 32.39
C ASN A 13 -21.47 15.27 32.57
N PRO A 14 -20.93 16.32 31.90
CA PRO A 14 -19.48 16.66 31.82
C PRO A 14 -18.76 17.18 33.07
N PHE A 15 -17.46 16.86 33.21
CA PHE A 15 -16.57 17.26 34.31
C PHE A 15 -15.52 18.32 33.95
N LYS A 16 -15.07 19.05 34.98
CA LYS A 16 -13.89 19.93 35.00
C LYS A 16 -12.58 19.13 35.20
N GLY A 17 -11.47 19.65 34.66
CA GLY A 17 -10.10 19.17 34.90
C GLY A 17 -9.52 18.17 33.90
N PHE A 18 -10.04 18.04 32.68
CA PHE A 18 -9.53 17.05 31.70
C PHE A 18 -8.94 17.66 30.43
N VAL A 19 -9.33 18.89 30.13
CA VAL A 19 -8.94 19.55 28.89
C VAL A 19 -8.15 20.79 29.25
N PHE A 20 -7.04 20.98 28.55
CA PHE A 20 -6.07 22.03 28.84
C PHE A 20 -5.67 22.74 27.54
N ASN A 21 -5.26 24.00 27.64
CA ASN A 21 -4.65 24.72 26.52
C ASN A 21 -3.15 24.37 26.37
N SER A 22 -2.49 24.96 25.37
CA SER A 22 -1.06 24.75 25.08
C SER A 22 -0.12 25.16 26.21
N PHE A 23 -0.62 25.90 27.21
CA PHE A 23 0.12 26.29 28.41
C PHE A 23 -0.27 25.47 29.65
N ALA A 24 -0.89 24.31 29.46
CA ALA A 24 -1.34 23.41 30.51
C ALA A 24 -2.35 24.07 31.49
N GLN A 25 -3.08 25.09 31.03
CA GLN A 25 -4.15 25.74 31.81
C GLN A 25 -5.47 25.06 31.50
N GLU A 26 -6.25 24.76 32.54
CA GLU A 26 -7.55 24.10 32.38
C GLU A 26 -8.51 24.95 31.55
N ILE A 27 -9.18 24.33 30.58
CA ILE A 27 -10.23 24.95 29.78
C ILE A 27 -11.56 24.22 29.96
N LYS A 28 -12.65 25.00 29.86
CA LYS A 28 -14.01 24.45 29.96
C LYS A 28 -14.40 23.82 28.61
N ALA A 29 -14.11 22.54 28.47
CA ALA A 29 -14.62 21.73 27.37
C ALA A 29 -14.98 20.33 27.89
N ARG A 30 -15.68 19.57 27.06
CA ARG A 30 -16.08 18.21 27.40
C ARG A 30 -15.11 17.26 26.67
N PRO A 31 -14.59 16.19 27.31
CA PRO A 31 -13.71 15.25 26.63
C PRO A 31 -14.48 14.14 25.90
N VAL A 32 -13.91 13.59 24.84
CA VAL A 32 -14.42 12.45 24.05
C VAL A 32 -13.25 11.52 23.77
N ILE A 33 -13.37 10.24 24.14
CA ILE A 33 -12.37 9.22 23.80
C ILE A 33 -12.41 9.02 22.29
N ILE A 34 -11.25 9.16 21.65
CA ILE A 34 -11.08 8.92 20.22
C ILE A 34 -10.70 7.46 20.00
N PHE A 35 -9.68 6.98 20.72
CA PHE A 35 -9.21 5.61 20.59
C PHE A 35 -8.43 5.14 21.82
N TYR A 36 -8.24 3.82 21.91
CA TYR A 36 -7.41 3.17 22.91
C TYR A 36 -6.21 2.50 22.22
N ASN A 37 -4.99 2.80 22.68
CA ASN A 37 -3.79 2.09 22.28
C ASN A 37 -3.53 0.97 23.30
N SER A 38 -3.63 -0.28 22.87
CA SER A 38 -3.41 -1.45 23.72
C SER A 38 -1.95 -1.81 23.97
N GLU A 39 -1.01 -1.39 23.12
CA GLU A 39 0.42 -1.60 23.36
C GLU A 39 0.93 -0.75 24.53
N HIS A 40 0.34 0.43 24.71
CA HIS A 40 0.73 1.40 25.73
C HIS A 40 -0.28 1.57 26.86
N ASP A 41 -1.35 0.76 26.88
CA ASP A 41 -2.47 0.85 27.82
C ASP A 41 -2.94 2.30 28.04
N THR A 42 -3.20 3.02 26.94
CA THR A 42 -3.42 4.47 26.96
C THR A 42 -4.64 4.87 26.14
N TYR A 43 -5.51 5.67 26.74
CA TYR A 43 -6.64 6.30 26.05
C TYR A 43 -6.23 7.64 25.47
N TYR A 44 -6.56 7.84 24.20
CA TYR A 44 -6.46 9.12 23.51
C TYR A 44 -7.84 9.76 23.43
N TYR A 45 -7.91 11.04 23.74
CA TYR A 45 -9.15 11.79 23.76
C TYR A 45 -8.95 13.21 23.24
N ALA A 46 -10.03 13.78 22.72
CA ALA A 46 -10.08 15.17 22.28
C ALA A 46 -11.18 15.91 23.02
N LYS A 47 -11.27 17.21 22.80
CA LYS A 47 -12.38 18.01 23.29
C LYS A 47 -13.46 18.15 22.22
N TRP A 48 -14.71 18.15 22.65
CA TRP A 48 -15.86 18.53 21.83
C TRP A 48 -16.63 19.72 22.41
N ARG A 49 -17.39 20.38 21.55
CA ARG A 49 -18.38 21.42 21.92
C ARG A 49 -19.64 21.27 21.08
N ASP A 50 -20.76 21.76 21.61
CA ASP A 50 -22.03 21.73 20.90
C ASP A 50 -21.92 22.56 19.59
N ALA A 51 -22.23 21.93 18.44
CA ALA A 51 -22.07 22.55 17.12
C ALA A 51 -23.15 23.58 16.82
N ARG A 52 -24.30 23.45 17.47
CA ARG A 52 -25.45 24.33 17.26
C ARG A 52 -25.56 25.38 18.37
N LEU A 53 -26.06 26.55 17.99
CA LEU A 53 -26.59 27.57 18.88
C LEU A 53 -27.97 27.14 19.40
N ASP A 54 -28.48 27.86 20.41
CA ASP A 54 -29.80 27.56 21.00
C ASP A 54 -30.95 27.74 19.99
N ASP A 55 -30.74 28.56 18.95
CA ASP A 55 -31.67 28.76 17.83
C ASP A 55 -31.57 27.68 16.72
N GLY A 56 -30.69 26.68 16.90
CA GLY A 56 -30.48 25.57 15.97
C GLY A 56 -29.49 25.84 14.83
N LYS A 57 -28.99 27.07 14.66
CA LYS A 57 -27.97 27.39 13.64
C LYS A 57 -26.62 26.75 13.99
N LEU A 58 -25.87 26.36 12.96
CA LEU A 58 -24.50 25.89 13.13
C LEU A 58 -23.60 27.08 13.51
N LYS A 59 -22.71 26.86 14.48
CA LYS A 59 -21.60 27.76 14.80
C LYS A 59 -20.51 27.58 13.75
N ASP A 60 -19.67 28.60 13.58
CA ASP A 60 -18.47 28.43 12.77
C ASP A 60 -17.51 27.43 13.42
N PRO A 61 -16.91 26.50 12.66
CA PRO A 61 -15.85 25.62 13.15
C PRO A 61 -14.57 26.41 13.41
N PHE A 62 -13.84 26.06 14.46
CA PHE A 62 -12.46 26.48 14.61
C PHE A 62 -11.54 25.65 13.70
N LYS A 63 -10.34 26.17 13.42
CA LYS A 63 -9.32 25.40 12.71
C LYS A 63 -9.06 24.11 13.48
N GLY A 64 -8.97 22.97 12.78
CA GLY A 64 -8.80 21.65 13.40
C GLY A 64 -10.11 20.97 13.82
N GLU A 65 -11.24 21.69 13.85
CA GLU A 65 -12.53 21.09 14.20
C GLU A 65 -13.23 20.44 13.01
N ILE A 66 -13.92 19.33 13.28
CA ILE A 66 -14.83 18.69 12.34
C ILE A 66 -16.24 18.58 12.92
N LEU A 67 -17.24 18.75 12.06
CA LEU A 67 -18.63 18.53 12.41
C LEU A 67 -18.92 17.03 12.46
N ILE A 68 -19.35 16.55 13.61
CA ILE A 68 -19.90 15.22 13.77
C ILE A 68 -21.39 15.37 14.06
N LEU A 69 -22.21 14.76 13.20
CA LEU A 69 -23.65 14.71 13.37
C LEU A 69 -24.01 13.79 14.53
N LYS A 70 -25.13 14.07 15.19
CA LYS A 70 -25.68 13.18 16.21
C LYS A 70 -25.77 11.74 15.69
N SER A 71 -25.49 10.78 16.55
CA SER A 71 -25.66 9.37 16.22
C SER A 71 -27.14 9.00 16.26
N ASN A 72 -27.55 8.17 15.30
CA ASN A 72 -28.91 7.63 15.25
C ASN A 72 -29.03 6.32 16.06
N LYS A 73 -27.92 5.80 16.61
CA LYS A 73 -27.92 4.55 17.37
C LYS A 73 -28.67 4.73 18.69
N PRO A 74 -29.52 3.76 19.09
CA PRO A 74 -30.19 3.82 20.38
C PRO A 74 -29.15 3.78 21.50
N ASN A 75 -29.40 4.52 22.58
CA ASN A 75 -28.57 4.57 23.78
C ASN A 75 -27.16 5.16 23.65
N THR A 76 -26.81 5.78 22.51
CA THR A 76 -25.56 6.54 22.36
C THR A 76 -25.51 7.80 23.24
N LEU A 77 -24.28 8.21 23.60
CA LEU A 77 -23.97 9.48 24.24
C LEU A 77 -23.93 10.67 23.24
N PHE A 78 -23.80 10.40 21.94
CA PHE A 78 -23.73 11.39 20.86
C PHE A 78 -25.12 11.86 20.41
N THR A 79 -25.87 12.48 21.32
CA THR A 79 -27.29 12.86 21.11
C THR A 79 -27.50 14.20 20.39
N LYS A 80 -26.43 14.97 20.15
CA LYS A 80 -26.45 16.28 19.51
C LYS A 80 -25.30 16.39 18.52
N ASP A 81 -25.46 17.25 17.52
CA ASP A 81 -24.36 17.61 16.63
C ASP A 81 -23.27 18.36 17.41
N PHE A 82 -22.02 18.03 17.15
CA PHE A 82 -20.87 18.57 17.87
C PHE A 82 -19.69 18.85 16.95
N TYR A 83 -18.87 19.82 17.35
CA TYR A 83 -17.53 19.98 16.80
C TYR A 83 -16.56 19.21 17.69
N LEU A 84 -15.79 18.31 17.08
CA LEU A 84 -14.65 17.66 17.72
C LEU A 84 -13.39 18.39 17.28
N ASP A 85 -12.58 18.82 18.24
CA ASP A 85 -11.29 19.46 17.95
C ASP A 85 -10.20 18.39 17.80
N CYS A 86 -9.89 18.06 16.54
CA CYS A 86 -8.86 17.08 16.20
C CYS A 86 -7.44 17.64 16.29
N SER A 87 -7.25 18.94 16.57
CA SER A 87 -5.94 19.55 16.75
C SER A 87 -5.52 19.68 18.22
N GLN A 88 -6.33 19.22 19.17
CA GLN A 88 -5.93 19.13 20.57
C GLN A 88 -6.16 17.72 21.10
N VAL A 89 -5.10 16.92 21.07
CA VAL A 89 -5.11 15.51 21.46
C VAL A 89 -4.49 15.37 22.86
N PHE A 90 -5.22 14.69 23.72
CA PHE A 90 -4.80 14.34 25.07
C PHE A 90 -4.67 12.84 25.19
N TYR A 91 -3.78 12.38 26.06
CA TYR A 91 -3.71 10.96 26.39
C TYR A 91 -3.55 10.72 27.89
N ILE A 92 -4.13 9.63 28.37
CA ILE A 92 -4.11 9.21 29.79
C ILE A 92 -4.00 7.69 29.88
N ARG A 93 -3.16 7.20 30.79
CA ARG A 93 -3.01 5.76 31.03
C ARG A 93 -4.32 5.17 31.57
N ASP A 94 -4.67 3.97 31.11
CA ASP A 94 -5.88 3.24 31.49
C ASP A 94 -6.09 3.22 33.01
N ARG A 95 -5.11 2.71 33.77
CA ARG A 95 -5.17 2.65 35.24
C ARG A 95 -5.49 4.01 35.89
N GLN A 96 -4.94 5.10 35.37
CA GLN A 96 -5.19 6.44 35.91
C GLN A 96 -6.58 6.95 35.56
N LEU A 97 -7.05 6.66 34.35
CA LEU A 97 -8.41 6.96 33.94
C LEU A 97 -9.42 6.16 34.77
N GLU A 98 -9.17 4.87 34.99
CA GLU A 98 -9.99 4.03 35.86
C GLU A 98 -10.08 4.57 37.29
N GLU A 99 -8.94 4.90 37.91
CA GLU A 99 -8.90 5.47 39.26
C GLU A 99 -9.72 6.76 39.34
N LEU A 100 -9.58 7.61 38.32
CA LEU A 100 -10.29 8.87 38.20
C LEU A 100 -11.80 8.65 38.07
N ILE A 101 -12.23 7.71 37.21
CA ILE A 101 -13.64 7.32 37.04
C ILE A 101 -14.20 6.70 38.33
N LYS A 102 -13.48 5.77 38.97
CA LYS A 102 -13.87 5.14 40.24
C LYS A 102 -14.05 6.18 41.36
N SER A 103 -13.17 7.18 41.42
CA SER A 103 -13.24 8.27 42.40
C SER A 103 -14.39 9.25 42.17
N ARG A 104 -14.99 9.23 40.96
CA ARG A 104 -16.10 10.08 40.56
C ARG A 104 -17.28 9.20 40.14
N LEU A 105 -18.03 8.71 41.12
CA LEU A 105 -19.25 7.90 40.93
C LEU A 105 -20.14 8.53 39.83
N LYS A 106 -20.46 7.73 38.79
CA LYS A 106 -21.27 8.10 37.59
C LYS A 106 -20.54 8.85 36.46
N THR A 107 -19.24 8.65 36.27
CA THR A 107 -18.48 9.24 35.14
C THR A 107 -18.40 8.27 33.96
N GLN A 108 -18.75 8.72 32.75
CA GLN A 108 -18.58 7.99 31.50
C GLN A 108 -18.19 8.94 30.39
N MET A 109 -17.22 8.54 29.59
CA MET A 109 -16.76 9.34 28.47
C MET A 109 -17.37 8.77 27.19
N PRO A 110 -17.94 9.61 26.31
CA PRO A 110 -18.34 9.15 24.99
C PRO A 110 -17.11 8.61 24.25
N ASP A 111 -17.31 7.45 23.63
CA ASP A 111 -16.28 6.69 22.93
C ASP A 111 -16.61 6.71 21.43
N ALA A 112 -15.66 7.12 20.60
CA ALA A 112 -15.85 7.21 19.16
C ALA A 112 -16.33 5.89 18.51
N THR A 113 -16.13 4.73 19.14
CA THR A 113 -16.70 3.44 18.71
C THR A 113 -18.24 3.41 18.68
N GLU A 114 -18.92 4.32 19.39
CA GLU A 114 -20.38 4.50 19.27
C GLU A 114 -20.80 5.18 17.96
N LEU A 115 -19.88 5.88 17.28
CA LEU A 115 -20.16 6.62 16.04
C LEU A 115 -20.29 5.69 14.83
N GLU A 116 -20.82 6.23 13.73
CA GLU A 116 -20.81 5.53 12.44
C GLU A 116 -19.39 5.47 11.86
N PHE A 117 -19.11 4.46 11.05
CA PHE A 117 -17.77 4.23 10.50
C PHE A 117 -17.21 5.47 9.76
N ASP A 118 -18.04 6.13 8.95
CA ASP A 118 -17.63 7.32 8.19
C ASP A 118 -17.28 8.50 9.11
N GLN A 119 -17.92 8.58 10.29
CA GLN A 119 -17.63 9.59 11.30
C GLN A 119 -16.30 9.29 11.98
N VAL A 120 -16.03 8.02 12.32
CA VAL A 120 -14.74 7.59 12.87
C VAL A 120 -13.63 7.84 11.85
N GLU A 121 -13.82 7.45 10.60
CA GLU A 121 -12.88 7.71 9.50
C GLU A 121 -12.56 9.20 9.36
N LYS A 122 -13.57 10.08 9.42
CA LYS A 122 -13.39 11.54 9.40
C LYS A 122 -12.52 12.02 10.57
N ILE A 123 -12.69 11.47 11.77
CA ILE A 123 -11.90 11.82 12.95
C ILE A 123 -10.43 11.43 12.75
N PHE A 124 -10.17 10.17 12.39
CA PHE A 124 -8.81 9.67 12.17
C PHE A 124 -8.10 10.43 11.05
N ASN A 125 -8.76 10.59 9.89
CA ASN A 125 -8.20 11.34 8.77
C ASN A 125 -7.88 12.80 9.15
N LYS A 126 -8.74 13.44 9.96
CA LYS A 126 -8.48 14.82 10.36
C LYS A 126 -7.30 14.93 11.30
N ILE A 127 -7.18 14.03 12.29
CA ILE A 127 -6.03 14.03 13.20
C ILE A 127 -4.75 13.75 12.39
N TYR A 128 -4.78 12.77 11.49
CA TYR A 128 -3.64 12.48 10.62
C TYR A 128 -3.22 13.70 9.78
N GLU A 129 -4.17 14.39 9.14
CA GLU A 129 -3.91 15.64 8.40
C GLU A 129 -3.26 16.71 9.29
N THR A 130 -3.73 16.89 10.53
CA THR A 130 -3.17 17.87 11.46
C THR A 130 -1.74 17.56 11.89
N VAL A 131 -1.36 16.27 11.92
CA VAL A 131 -0.03 15.79 12.30
C VAL A 131 0.94 15.82 11.11
N THR A 132 0.51 15.41 9.91
CA THR A 132 1.42 15.19 8.76
C THR A 132 1.52 16.37 7.80
N SER A 133 0.77 17.44 8.02
CA SER A 133 0.86 18.64 7.18
C SER A 133 2.25 19.30 7.28
N LYS A 134 2.68 19.99 6.21
CA LYS A 134 3.98 20.70 6.17
C LYS A 134 4.19 21.68 7.34
N SER A 135 3.10 22.21 7.88
CA SER A 135 3.09 23.00 9.10
C SER A 135 2.03 22.41 10.03
N PRO A 136 2.42 21.44 10.89
CA PRO A 136 1.49 20.75 11.76
C PRO A 136 0.66 21.74 12.57
N TYR A 137 -0.62 21.43 12.73
CA TYR A 137 -1.54 22.23 13.53
C TYR A 137 -2.12 21.32 14.60
N ILE A 138 -1.33 21.05 15.65
CA ILE A 138 -1.73 20.15 16.74
C ILE A 138 -1.07 20.51 18.08
N VAL A 139 -1.74 20.15 19.17
CA VAL A 139 -1.23 20.12 20.55
C VAL A 139 -1.38 18.69 21.08
N ILE A 140 -0.31 18.15 21.66
CA ILE A 140 -0.28 16.82 22.27
C ILE A 140 0.02 16.97 23.76
N SER A 141 -0.87 16.43 24.60
CA SER A 141 -0.76 16.54 26.05
C SER A 141 -0.97 15.22 26.77
N GLU A 142 -0.04 14.85 27.64
CA GLU A 142 -0.27 13.78 28.61
C GLU A 142 -1.06 14.33 29.79
N VAL A 143 -2.03 13.55 30.26
CA VAL A 143 -2.81 13.85 31.46
C VAL A 143 -2.63 12.73 32.46
N SER A 144 -2.08 13.09 33.61
CA SER A 144 -1.87 12.16 34.73
C SER A 144 -2.88 12.44 35.84
N TYR A 145 -3.26 11.41 36.59
CA TYR A 145 -4.10 11.54 37.77
C TYR A 145 -3.32 11.28 39.05
N ASP A 146 -3.35 12.24 39.98
CA ASP A 146 -2.81 12.12 41.33
C ASP A 146 -3.94 11.71 42.27
N SER A 147 -4.06 10.41 42.55
CA SER A 147 -5.11 9.83 43.38
C SER A 147 -5.10 10.34 44.82
N LYS A 148 -3.91 10.65 45.36
CA LYS A 148 -3.76 11.23 46.71
C LYS A 148 -4.34 12.64 46.78
N ARG A 149 -4.07 13.48 45.78
CA ARG A 149 -4.55 14.87 45.72
C ARG A 149 -5.90 15.01 45.05
N LYS A 150 -6.42 13.95 44.41
CA LYS A 150 -7.60 13.93 43.55
C LYS A 150 -7.56 15.02 42.47
N LYS A 151 -6.38 15.23 41.89
CA LYS A 151 -6.13 16.26 40.88
C LYS A 151 -5.50 15.65 39.64
N THR A 152 -5.96 16.09 38.49
CA THR A 152 -5.30 15.86 37.21
C THR A 152 -4.14 16.84 37.04
N LYS A 153 -3.10 16.41 36.35
CA LYS A 153 -1.95 17.25 35.99
C LYS A 153 -1.64 17.05 34.50
N PRO A 154 -1.73 18.12 33.70
CA PRO A 154 -1.31 18.07 32.31
C PRO A 154 0.20 18.23 32.17
N LYS A 155 0.74 17.60 31.13
CA LYS A 155 2.06 17.87 30.58
C LYS A 155 1.92 18.02 29.08
N VAL A 156 2.19 19.22 28.58
CA VAL A 156 2.21 19.51 27.14
C VAL A 156 3.55 19.01 26.61
N TRP A 157 3.49 18.09 25.67
CA TRP A 157 4.66 17.49 25.03
C TRP A 157 4.98 18.20 23.73
N TYR A 158 3.95 18.52 22.94
CA TYR A 158 4.08 19.24 21.69
C TYR A 158 2.96 20.29 21.57
N ALA A 159 3.26 21.46 21.01
CA ALA A 159 2.27 22.43 20.59
C ALA A 159 2.80 23.22 19.40
N SER A 160 2.06 23.23 18.29
CA SER A 160 2.48 23.98 17.12
C SER A 160 2.53 25.49 17.39
N ASP A 161 3.37 26.20 16.65
CA ASP A 161 3.54 27.65 16.79
C ASP A 161 2.23 28.42 16.69
N GLU A 162 1.36 28.00 15.78
CA GLU A 162 0.07 28.63 15.60
C GLU A 162 -0.83 28.43 16.83
N HIS A 163 -0.86 27.22 17.40
CA HIS A 163 -1.57 26.95 18.65
C HIS A 163 -1.00 27.76 19.82
N LEU A 164 0.33 27.74 19.99
CA LEU A 164 1.03 28.52 21.02
C LEU A 164 0.71 30.01 20.90
N ASN A 165 0.77 30.55 19.69
CA ASN A 165 0.51 31.97 19.45
C ASN A 165 -0.97 32.33 19.67
N ASN A 166 -1.91 31.48 19.26
CA ASN A 166 -3.33 31.71 19.47
C ASN A 166 -3.69 31.67 20.95
N ASP A 167 -3.24 30.65 21.68
CA ASP A 167 -3.48 30.57 23.12
C ASP A 167 -2.81 31.75 23.84
N TYR A 168 -1.59 32.15 23.44
CA TYR A 168 -0.84 33.23 24.08
C TYR A 168 -1.52 34.60 23.92
N LYS A 169 -2.27 34.82 22.83
CA LYS A 169 -3.09 36.03 22.64
C LYS A 169 -4.22 36.11 23.67
N THR A 170 -4.78 34.96 24.07
CA THR A 170 -5.90 34.87 25.02
C THR A 170 -5.47 34.84 26.48
N VAL A 171 -4.19 34.61 26.77
CA VAL A 171 -3.64 34.66 28.13
C VAL A 171 -3.73 36.08 28.69
N TRP A 172 -4.52 36.25 29.74
CA TRP A 172 -4.73 37.55 30.39
C TRP A 172 -3.46 38.11 31.06
N PHE A 173 -2.66 37.26 31.71
CA PHE A 173 -1.40 37.65 32.36
C PHE A 173 -0.20 36.92 31.77
N LYS A 174 0.55 37.61 30.90
CA LYS A 174 1.78 37.11 30.25
C LYS A 174 2.96 37.10 31.22
N THR A 175 2.94 36.16 32.16
CA THR A 175 4.02 36.02 33.17
C THR A 175 5.32 35.52 32.53
N ARG A 176 6.45 35.76 33.20
CA ARG A 176 7.77 35.20 32.81
C ARG A 176 7.73 33.67 32.68
N LYS A 177 6.88 32.99 33.45
CA LYS A 177 6.69 31.53 33.38
C LYS A 177 6.03 31.09 32.08
N ILE A 178 4.99 31.79 31.62
CA ILE A 178 4.30 31.48 30.36
C ILE A 178 5.22 31.77 29.17
N LYS A 179 5.97 32.88 29.21
CA LYS A 179 6.96 33.18 28.17
C LYS A 179 8.03 32.09 28.07
N LYS A 180 8.63 31.70 29.21
CA LYS A 180 9.59 30.58 29.25
C LYS A 180 9.01 29.24 28.75
N LEU A 181 7.73 28.97 29.05
CA LEU A 181 7.07 27.75 28.58
C LEU A 181 6.85 27.79 27.06
N LYS A 182 6.46 28.95 26.53
CA LYS A 182 6.36 29.17 25.09
C LYS A 182 7.70 28.94 24.40
N ASP A 183 8.76 29.57 24.91
CA ASP A 183 10.11 29.46 24.35
C ASP A 183 10.59 28.00 24.40
N LYS A 184 10.36 27.30 25.53
CA LYS A 184 10.69 25.87 25.66
C LYS A 184 9.94 24.97 24.66
N LEU A 185 8.63 25.18 24.48
CA LEU A 185 7.82 24.40 23.55
C LEU A 185 8.12 24.75 22.09
N HIS A 186 8.74 25.90 21.84
CA HIS A 186 9.17 26.36 20.52
C HIS A 186 10.59 25.84 20.16
N GLU A 187 11.48 25.71 21.15
CA GLU A 187 12.85 25.17 20.96
C GLU A 187 12.88 23.65 20.76
N HIS A 188 11.86 22.96 21.26
CA HIS A 188 11.65 21.52 21.08
C HIS A 188 10.68 21.28 19.92
N GLU A 189 11.18 21.26 18.69
CA GLU A 189 10.53 20.55 17.57
C GLU A 189 10.59 19.05 17.88
N ASP A 190 9.84 18.59 18.88
CA ASP A 190 9.83 17.18 19.30
C ASP A 190 8.97 16.39 18.29
N ASP A 191 9.53 16.16 17.08
CA ASP A 191 8.99 15.28 16.04
C ASP A 191 8.66 13.88 16.57
N VAL A 192 9.34 13.45 17.63
CA VAL A 192 9.11 12.17 18.29
C VAL A 192 7.67 12.02 18.76
N GLU A 193 7.06 13.05 19.35
CA GLU A 193 5.70 12.96 19.90
C GLU A 193 4.65 13.01 18.79
N LEU A 194 4.93 13.73 17.70
CA LEU A 194 4.13 13.69 16.49
C LEU A 194 4.16 12.29 15.86
N GLU A 195 5.35 11.71 15.72
CA GLU A 195 5.53 10.38 15.14
C GLU A 195 4.90 9.29 16.03
N ASN A 196 5.04 9.39 17.35
CA ASN A 196 4.38 8.46 18.29
C ASN A 196 2.86 8.49 18.17
N LEU A 197 2.28 9.69 18.06
CA LEU A 197 0.83 9.83 17.85
C LEU A 197 0.43 9.26 16.48
N LYS A 198 1.21 9.52 15.43
CA LYS A 198 0.97 8.99 14.09
C LYS A 198 1.01 7.47 14.06
N LEU A 199 2.03 6.84 14.64
CA LEU A 199 2.14 5.39 14.75
C LEU A 199 0.94 4.79 15.50
N SER A 200 0.55 5.41 16.61
CA SER A 200 -0.64 4.97 17.38
C SER A 200 -1.93 5.10 16.57
N LEU A 201 -2.09 6.16 15.78
CA LEU A 201 -3.25 6.36 14.90
C LEU A 201 -3.28 5.30 13.80
N ASP A 202 -2.14 5.05 13.13
CA ASP A 202 -2.03 4.11 12.03
C ASP A 202 -2.34 2.68 12.48
N GLU A 203 -1.82 2.28 13.64
CA GLU A 203 -2.07 0.98 14.25
C GLU A 203 -3.56 0.81 14.56
N VAL A 204 -4.13 1.69 15.38
CA VAL A 204 -5.52 1.54 15.84
C VAL A 204 -6.52 1.71 14.68
N TRP A 205 -6.22 2.58 13.71
CA TRP A 205 -7.03 2.69 12.50
C TRP A 205 -6.94 1.43 11.63
N GLY A 206 -5.76 0.82 11.55
CA GLY A 206 -5.55 -0.48 10.92
C GLY A 206 -6.42 -1.56 11.56
N GLU A 207 -6.39 -1.69 12.89
CA GLU A 207 -7.21 -2.66 13.63
C GLU A 207 -8.71 -2.41 13.45
N TYR A 208 -9.15 -1.15 13.52
CA TYR A 208 -10.55 -0.80 13.36
C TYR A 208 -11.05 -1.13 11.94
N ARG A 209 -10.26 -0.83 10.89
CA ARG A 209 -10.58 -1.24 9.52
C ARG A 209 -10.57 -2.76 9.35
N GLN A 210 -9.65 -3.45 10.01
CA GLN A 210 -9.62 -4.91 10.00
C GLN A 210 -10.94 -5.48 10.51
N GLU A 211 -11.38 -5.05 11.69
CA GLU A 211 -12.61 -5.54 12.32
C GLU A 211 -13.87 -5.17 11.52
N LYS A 212 -13.96 -3.93 11.03
CA LYS A 212 -15.20 -3.40 10.42
C LYS A 212 -15.32 -3.64 8.92
N VAL A 213 -14.20 -3.83 8.22
CA VAL A 213 -14.16 -3.91 6.75
C VAL A 213 -13.53 -5.22 6.29
N TYR A 214 -12.27 -5.48 6.64
CA TYR A 214 -11.53 -6.55 6.01
C TYR A 214 -11.95 -7.95 6.48
N ASP A 215 -12.22 -8.15 7.76
CA ASP A 215 -12.67 -9.44 8.29
C ASP A 215 -14.04 -9.87 7.76
N PRO A 216 -15.10 -9.02 7.76
CA PRO A 216 -16.38 -9.39 7.18
C PRO A 216 -16.29 -9.65 5.67
N LEU A 217 -15.54 -8.84 4.94
CA LEU A 217 -15.35 -9.00 3.50
C LEU A 217 -14.63 -10.30 3.16
N PHE A 218 -13.52 -10.59 3.87
CA PHE A 218 -12.77 -11.83 3.70
C PHE A 218 -13.63 -13.06 3.98
N LYS A 219 -14.37 -13.04 5.10
CA LYS A 219 -15.27 -14.12 5.47
C LYS A 219 -16.28 -14.39 4.36
N TRP A 220 -16.92 -13.35 3.82
CA TRP A 220 -17.87 -13.48 2.74
C TRP A 220 -17.26 -14.03 1.45
N ILE A 221 -16.08 -13.52 1.03
CA ILE A 221 -15.37 -14.03 -0.16
C ILE A 221 -15.03 -15.51 -0.01
N LYS A 222 -14.55 -15.91 1.18
CA LYS A 222 -14.15 -17.27 1.48
C LYS A 222 -15.34 -18.24 1.51
N GLU A 223 -16.43 -17.86 2.19
CA GLU A 223 -17.64 -18.70 2.29
C GLU A 223 -18.26 -18.96 0.91
N ASN A 224 -18.22 -17.97 0.01
CA ASN A 224 -18.71 -18.11 -1.35
C ASN A 224 -17.71 -18.76 -2.32
N GLN A 225 -16.47 -19.00 -1.87
CA GLN A 225 -15.39 -19.61 -2.64
C GLN A 225 -15.07 -18.89 -3.96
N PHE A 226 -15.20 -17.55 -4.01
CA PHE A 226 -15.05 -16.80 -5.26
C PHE A 226 -13.67 -16.99 -5.90
N ILE A 227 -12.61 -16.95 -5.08
CA ILE A 227 -11.24 -17.13 -5.56
C ILE A 227 -11.01 -18.53 -6.12
N GLN A 228 -11.59 -19.56 -5.49
CA GLN A 228 -11.49 -20.94 -5.95
C GLN A 228 -12.29 -21.19 -7.23
N LYS A 229 -13.39 -20.45 -7.43
CA LYS A 229 -14.18 -20.45 -8.66
C LYS A 229 -13.54 -19.64 -9.79
N GLY A 230 -12.42 -18.96 -9.53
CA GLY A 230 -11.67 -18.19 -10.51
C GLY A 230 -12.32 -16.84 -10.85
N LEU A 231 -13.03 -16.23 -9.90
CA LEU A 231 -13.56 -14.87 -10.10
C LEU A 231 -12.46 -13.82 -9.97
N ASN A 232 -12.49 -12.83 -10.86
CA ASN A 232 -11.65 -11.63 -10.80
C ASN A 232 -12.28 -10.54 -9.91
N SER A 233 -11.53 -9.46 -9.64
CA SER A 233 -11.95 -8.35 -8.79
C SER A 233 -13.26 -7.69 -9.26
N ILE A 234 -13.45 -7.51 -10.57
CA ILE A 234 -14.70 -6.93 -11.13
C ILE A 234 -15.88 -7.86 -10.85
N GLU A 235 -15.73 -9.16 -11.03
CA GLU A 235 -16.79 -10.14 -10.79
C GLU A 235 -17.17 -10.20 -9.32
N ILE A 236 -16.19 -10.14 -8.40
CA ILE A 236 -16.44 -10.08 -6.96
C ILE A 236 -17.19 -8.79 -6.59
N ILE A 237 -16.82 -7.64 -7.18
CA ILE A 237 -17.55 -6.37 -7.00
C ILE A 237 -19.00 -6.50 -7.49
N HIS A 238 -19.23 -7.17 -8.64
CA HIS A 238 -20.59 -7.42 -9.12
C HIS A 238 -21.39 -8.29 -8.16
N GLU A 239 -20.81 -9.38 -7.64
CA GLU A 239 -21.48 -10.22 -6.63
C GLU A 239 -21.78 -9.42 -5.36
N TYR A 240 -20.90 -8.51 -4.95
CA TYR A 240 -21.14 -7.65 -3.79
C TYR A 240 -22.30 -6.69 -4.03
N ASN A 241 -22.38 -6.10 -5.23
CA ASN A 241 -23.43 -5.16 -5.61
C ASN A 241 -24.82 -5.81 -5.75
N LYS A 242 -24.90 -7.15 -5.84
CA LYS A 242 -26.18 -7.89 -5.83
C LYS A 242 -26.79 -8.02 -4.43
N LEU A 243 -26.03 -7.72 -3.38
CA LEU A 243 -26.49 -7.85 -2.00
C LEU A 243 -27.57 -6.80 -1.69
N SER A 244 -28.65 -7.23 -1.04
CA SER A 244 -29.75 -6.34 -0.62
C SER A 244 -29.32 -5.31 0.44
N SER A 245 -28.22 -5.57 1.15
CA SER A 245 -27.61 -4.69 2.14
C SER A 245 -26.09 -4.83 2.10
N PRO A 246 -25.33 -3.74 2.24
CA PRO A 246 -23.87 -3.81 2.28
C PRO A 246 -23.40 -4.57 3.51
N LEU A 247 -22.37 -5.41 3.34
CA LEU A 247 -21.76 -6.19 4.43
C LEU A 247 -20.78 -5.35 5.26
N VAL A 248 -20.15 -4.37 4.61
CA VAL A 248 -19.17 -3.47 5.23
C VAL A 248 -19.60 -2.03 5.02
N PRO A 249 -19.18 -1.10 5.89
CA PRO A 249 -19.65 0.29 5.86
C PRO A 249 -18.94 1.16 4.81
N VAL A 250 -18.29 0.56 3.81
CA VAL A 250 -17.51 1.25 2.78
C VAL A 250 -17.81 0.68 1.40
N THR A 251 -17.59 1.48 0.36
CA THR A 251 -17.64 1.01 -1.03
C THR A 251 -16.55 -0.04 -1.28
N ILE A 252 -16.90 -1.15 -1.93
CA ILE A 252 -15.91 -2.18 -2.30
C ILE A 252 -15.23 -1.83 -3.61
N ASN A 253 -13.92 -2.08 -3.69
CA ASN A 253 -13.09 -1.94 -4.87
C ASN A 253 -11.99 -3.02 -4.86
N GLY A 254 -11.21 -3.12 -5.94
CA GLY A 254 -10.14 -4.13 -6.08
C GLY A 254 -9.07 -4.02 -5.00
N GLU A 255 -8.64 -2.79 -4.67
CA GLU A 255 -7.67 -2.55 -3.59
C GLU A 255 -8.15 -3.10 -2.24
N ARG A 256 -9.41 -2.88 -1.87
CA ARG A 256 -9.99 -3.38 -0.61
C ARG A 256 -10.14 -4.90 -0.61
N ILE A 257 -10.52 -5.49 -1.75
CA ILE A 257 -10.59 -6.94 -1.93
C ILE A 257 -9.19 -7.54 -1.76
N HIS A 258 -8.18 -6.98 -2.44
CA HIS A 258 -6.80 -7.41 -2.32
C HIS A 258 -6.31 -7.28 -0.87
N THR A 259 -6.48 -6.11 -0.27
CA THR A 259 -6.07 -5.82 1.11
C THR A 259 -6.70 -6.79 2.11
N CYS A 260 -7.99 -7.14 1.96
CA CYS A 260 -8.63 -8.08 2.88
C CYS A 260 -8.09 -9.52 2.75
N LEU A 261 -7.64 -9.91 1.56
CA LEU A 261 -7.00 -11.21 1.31
C LEU A 261 -5.57 -11.25 1.84
N VAL A 262 -4.83 -10.15 1.73
CA VAL A 262 -3.45 -10.00 2.24
C VAL A 262 -3.40 -9.93 3.76
N ASN A 263 -4.27 -9.12 4.38
CA ASN A 263 -4.23 -8.80 5.81
C ASN A 263 -4.97 -9.80 6.70
N ASN A 264 -5.49 -10.91 6.15
CA ASN A 264 -6.11 -11.92 6.99
C ASN A 264 -5.04 -12.76 7.71
N ARG A 265 -4.71 -12.38 8.95
CA ARG A 265 -3.79 -13.14 9.82
C ARG A 265 -4.38 -14.52 10.13
N TRP A 266 -3.76 -15.57 9.59
CA TRP A 266 -4.01 -16.95 10.04
C TRP A 266 -2.92 -17.34 11.04
N HIS A 267 -3.25 -17.41 12.33
CA HIS A 267 -2.40 -18.00 13.37
C HIS A 267 -0.90 -17.63 13.24
N ASP A 268 -0.62 -16.32 13.28
CA ASP A 268 0.75 -15.76 13.23
C ASP A 268 1.54 -16.02 11.94
N ARG A 269 0.89 -16.44 10.83
CA ARG A 269 1.49 -16.52 9.49
C ARG A 269 0.66 -15.78 8.45
N TRP A 270 1.37 -15.09 7.57
CA TRP A 270 0.80 -14.46 6.38
C TRP A 270 0.53 -15.53 5.31
N ASP A 271 -0.74 -15.74 4.94
CA ASP A 271 -1.15 -16.62 3.84
C ASP A 271 -1.57 -15.79 2.62
N PHE A 272 -0.63 -15.56 1.71
CA PHE A 272 -0.86 -14.81 0.47
C PHE A 272 -1.45 -15.67 -0.66
N SER A 273 -1.86 -16.93 -0.39
CA SER A 273 -2.30 -17.83 -1.45
C SER A 273 -3.57 -17.35 -2.17
N LEU A 274 -4.50 -16.73 -1.45
CA LEU A 274 -5.74 -16.21 -2.02
C LEU A 274 -5.52 -14.90 -2.77
N SER A 275 -4.71 -13.98 -2.23
CA SER A 275 -4.38 -12.72 -2.93
C SER A 275 -3.64 -13.01 -4.23
N LYS A 276 -2.65 -13.91 -4.23
CA LYS A 276 -1.93 -14.33 -5.45
C LYS A 276 -2.82 -14.98 -6.50
N LYS A 277 -3.84 -15.73 -6.08
CA LYS A 277 -4.83 -16.31 -7.02
C LYS A 277 -5.74 -15.25 -7.61
N LEU A 278 -6.15 -14.26 -6.82
CA LEU A 278 -6.88 -13.11 -7.33
C LEU A 278 -6.04 -12.34 -8.35
N GLU A 279 -4.80 -11.98 -7.99
CA GLU A 279 -3.85 -11.29 -8.88
C GLU A 279 -3.67 -12.02 -10.21
N ALA A 280 -3.51 -13.34 -10.18
CA ALA A 280 -3.39 -14.15 -11.40
C ALA A 280 -4.66 -14.12 -12.26
N THR A 281 -5.84 -14.08 -11.63
CA THR A 281 -7.13 -14.02 -12.34
C THR A 281 -7.37 -12.63 -12.92
N ASP A 282 -7.03 -11.58 -12.18
CA ASP A 282 -7.09 -10.18 -12.63
C ASP A 282 -6.11 -9.95 -13.79
N PHE A 283 -4.90 -10.50 -13.70
CA PHE A 283 -3.91 -10.44 -14.78
C PHE A 283 -4.40 -11.17 -16.03
N LYS A 284 -4.98 -12.37 -15.88
CA LYS A 284 -5.58 -13.08 -17.00
C LYS A 284 -6.69 -12.26 -17.65
N PHE A 285 -7.59 -11.67 -16.87
CA PHE A 285 -8.65 -10.81 -17.39
C PHE A 285 -8.10 -9.65 -18.23
N MET A 286 -7.01 -9.02 -17.77
CA MET A 286 -6.33 -7.96 -18.53
C MET A 286 -5.77 -8.47 -19.86
N ILE A 287 -5.13 -9.65 -19.88
CA ILE A 287 -4.62 -10.26 -21.12
C ILE A 287 -5.76 -10.62 -22.06
N ASP A 288 -6.83 -11.26 -21.56
CA ASP A 288 -8.03 -11.58 -22.35
C ASP A 288 -8.66 -10.29 -22.93
N TRP A 289 -8.61 -9.18 -22.20
CA TRP A 289 -9.04 -7.87 -22.69
C TRP A 289 -8.14 -7.34 -23.82
N PHE A 290 -6.80 -7.51 -23.74
CA PHE A 290 -5.91 -7.16 -24.84
C PHE A 290 -6.25 -7.96 -26.10
N GLU A 291 -6.39 -9.28 -25.97
CA GLU A 291 -6.71 -10.18 -27.09
C GLU A 291 -8.03 -9.81 -27.76
N LYS A 292 -9.07 -9.56 -26.96
CA LYS A 292 -10.40 -9.15 -27.45
C LYS A 292 -10.37 -7.83 -28.21
N ASN A 293 -9.43 -6.95 -27.90
CA ASN A 293 -9.27 -5.65 -28.55
C ASN A 293 -8.15 -5.67 -29.62
N GLU A 294 -7.66 -6.85 -30.00
CA GLU A 294 -6.59 -7.02 -31.00
C GLU A 294 -5.30 -6.24 -30.65
N LEU A 295 -5.01 -6.09 -29.35
CA LEU A 295 -3.85 -5.36 -28.83
C LEU A 295 -2.68 -6.31 -28.54
N LYS A 296 -1.46 -5.82 -28.77
CA LYS A 296 -0.24 -6.53 -28.38
C LYS A 296 -0.05 -6.48 -26.86
N ILE A 297 0.56 -7.52 -26.27
CA ILE A 297 0.94 -7.51 -24.85
C ILE A 297 2.14 -6.59 -24.67
N ASN A 298 1.93 -5.36 -24.21
CA ASN A 298 2.98 -4.38 -23.90
C ASN A 298 2.45 -3.26 -22.97
N MET A 299 3.34 -2.35 -22.58
CA MET A 299 3.01 -1.21 -21.69
C MET A 299 2.06 -0.18 -22.32
N GLU A 300 2.02 -0.06 -23.64
CA GLU A 300 1.09 0.84 -24.33
C GLU A 300 -0.35 0.33 -24.21
N SER A 301 -0.56 -0.94 -24.50
CA SER A 301 -1.85 -1.62 -24.34
C SER A 301 -2.32 -1.59 -22.89
N PHE A 302 -1.39 -1.76 -21.93
CA PHE A 302 -1.70 -1.57 -20.50
C PHE A 302 -2.22 -0.17 -20.19
N GLY A 303 -1.60 0.87 -20.75
CA GLY A 303 -2.09 2.24 -20.64
C GLY A 303 -3.50 2.43 -21.22
N GLN A 304 -3.82 1.73 -22.32
CA GLN A 304 -5.16 1.73 -22.91
C GLN A 304 -6.18 1.02 -22.03
N PHE A 305 -5.83 -0.15 -21.49
CA PHE A 305 -6.65 -0.91 -20.53
C PHE A 305 -6.98 -0.07 -19.29
N CYS A 306 -5.97 0.55 -18.67
CA CYS A 306 -6.17 1.42 -17.52
C CYS A 306 -7.16 2.58 -17.81
N LYS A 307 -7.07 3.20 -18.99
CA LYS A 307 -8.01 4.25 -19.41
C LYS A 307 -9.42 3.71 -19.62
N ALA A 308 -9.55 2.55 -20.28
CA ALA A 308 -10.82 1.90 -20.51
C ALA A 308 -11.52 1.54 -19.19
N MET A 309 -10.80 0.88 -18.27
CA MET A 309 -11.31 0.52 -16.96
C MET A 309 -11.72 1.75 -16.14
N LYS A 310 -10.93 2.83 -16.14
CA LYS A 310 -11.31 4.08 -15.45
C LYS A 310 -12.53 4.76 -16.08
N LYS A 311 -12.76 4.62 -17.39
CA LYS A 311 -13.93 5.18 -18.07
C LYS A 311 -15.20 4.40 -17.75
N GLU A 312 -15.10 3.07 -17.74
CA GLU A 312 -16.22 2.18 -17.46
C GLU A 312 -16.55 2.14 -15.96
N TRP A 313 -15.53 2.30 -15.10
CA TRP A 313 -15.62 2.23 -13.65
C TRP A 313 -15.06 3.50 -12.98
N PRO A 314 -15.64 4.68 -13.24
CA PRO A 314 -15.06 5.97 -12.84
C PRO A 314 -15.00 6.21 -11.33
N GLN A 315 -15.79 5.47 -10.55
CA GLN A 315 -15.86 5.61 -9.10
C GLN A 315 -15.09 4.52 -8.33
N SER A 316 -14.41 3.60 -9.01
CA SER A 316 -13.80 2.44 -8.36
C SER A 316 -12.42 2.11 -8.90
N HIS A 317 -11.46 1.98 -7.99
CA HIS A 317 -10.19 1.28 -8.21
C HIS A 317 -10.47 -0.22 -8.36
N VAL A 318 -11.03 -0.63 -9.51
CA VAL A 318 -11.50 -2.01 -9.75
C VAL A 318 -10.39 -3.06 -9.71
N PHE A 319 -9.15 -2.66 -10.00
CA PHE A 319 -7.96 -3.49 -9.92
C PHE A 319 -6.86 -2.78 -9.14
N ASP A 320 -5.95 -3.55 -8.58
CA ASP A 320 -4.62 -3.05 -8.21
C ASP A 320 -3.78 -2.89 -9.49
N PHE A 321 -3.84 -1.70 -10.10
CA PHE A 321 -3.09 -1.42 -11.32
C PHE A 321 -1.57 -1.46 -11.10
N LEU A 322 -1.08 -1.22 -9.88
CA LEU A 322 0.37 -1.27 -9.62
C LEU A 322 0.86 -2.72 -9.68
N GLU A 323 0.12 -3.65 -9.09
CA GLU A 323 0.47 -5.07 -9.13
C GLU A 323 0.34 -5.63 -10.56
N LEU A 324 -0.71 -5.24 -11.30
CA LEU A 324 -0.85 -5.63 -12.72
C LEU A 324 0.29 -5.10 -13.59
N GLU A 325 0.73 -3.86 -13.37
CA GLU A 325 1.86 -3.26 -14.08
C GLU A 325 3.15 -4.02 -13.77
N PHE A 326 3.38 -4.33 -12.49
CA PHE A 326 4.55 -5.08 -12.04
C PHE A 326 4.60 -6.48 -12.66
N GLU A 327 3.48 -7.21 -12.65
CA GLU A 327 3.39 -8.53 -13.27
C GLU A 327 3.61 -8.48 -14.79
N LEU A 328 3.05 -7.48 -15.47
CA LEU A 328 3.24 -7.31 -16.91
C LEU A 328 4.72 -7.07 -17.25
N LYS A 329 5.39 -6.16 -16.52
CA LYS A 329 6.84 -5.91 -16.70
C LYS A 329 7.65 -7.19 -16.49
N ARG A 330 7.30 -7.98 -15.47
CA ARG A 330 7.95 -9.27 -15.19
C ARG A 330 7.76 -10.26 -16.34
N GLN A 331 6.56 -10.33 -16.93
CA GLN A 331 6.27 -11.20 -18.08
C GLN A 331 7.01 -10.75 -19.34
N LEU A 332 7.04 -9.44 -19.62
CA LEU A 332 7.75 -8.87 -20.76
C LEU A 332 9.27 -9.15 -20.67
N SER A 333 9.87 -8.94 -19.49
CA SER A 333 11.29 -9.26 -19.28
C SER A 333 11.60 -10.74 -19.51
N LYS A 334 10.73 -11.67 -19.05
CA LYS A 334 10.88 -13.11 -19.33
C LYS A 334 10.75 -13.44 -20.83
N LEU A 335 9.92 -12.71 -21.57
CA LEU A 335 9.77 -12.90 -23.01
C LEU A 335 11.00 -12.41 -23.75
N GLU A 336 11.57 -11.27 -23.36
CA GLU A 336 12.83 -10.73 -23.89
C GLU A 336 14.01 -11.69 -23.63
N GLU A 337 14.14 -12.22 -22.41
CA GLU A 337 15.15 -13.22 -22.07
C GLU A 337 15.02 -14.48 -22.93
N LYS A 338 13.80 -14.98 -23.14
CA LYS A 338 13.55 -16.14 -23.99
C LYS A 338 13.89 -15.86 -25.46
N GLN A 339 13.55 -14.68 -25.97
CA GLN A 339 13.90 -14.30 -27.33
C GLN A 339 15.42 -14.23 -27.53
N HIS A 340 16.16 -13.65 -26.58
CA HIS A 340 17.62 -13.65 -26.60
C HIS A 340 18.22 -15.06 -26.53
N GLN A 341 17.64 -15.96 -25.73
CA GLN A 341 18.09 -17.36 -25.69
C GLN A 341 17.85 -18.09 -27.02
N ILE A 342 16.70 -17.88 -27.65
CA ILE A 342 16.38 -18.47 -28.96
C ILE A 342 17.34 -17.95 -30.03
N GLN A 343 17.56 -16.63 -30.10
CA GLN A 343 18.51 -16.02 -31.04
C GLN A 343 19.96 -16.54 -30.85
N ASN A 344 20.37 -16.74 -29.59
CA ASN A 344 21.69 -17.30 -29.30
C ASN A 344 21.79 -18.78 -29.72
N GLN A 345 20.73 -19.58 -29.57
CA GLN A 345 20.69 -20.97 -30.03
C GLN A 345 20.69 -21.08 -31.56
N GLU A 346 19.95 -20.21 -32.25
CA GLU A 346 19.96 -20.13 -33.72
C GLU A 346 21.35 -19.77 -34.23
N THR A 347 21.99 -18.75 -33.64
CA THR A 347 23.36 -18.35 -33.98
C THR A 347 24.37 -19.50 -33.79
N LEU A 348 24.33 -20.20 -32.65
CA LEU A 348 25.19 -21.37 -32.37
C LEU A 348 24.99 -22.51 -33.37
N THR A 349 23.73 -22.77 -33.76
CA THR A 349 23.40 -23.82 -34.73
C THR A 349 23.92 -23.48 -36.12
N VAL A 350 23.82 -22.22 -36.53
CA VAL A 350 24.37 -21.70 -37.78
C VAL A 350 25.90 -21.82 -37.79
N GLU A 351 26.57 -21.41 -36.71
CA GLU A 351 28.04 -21.47 -36.59
C GLU A 351 28.58 -22.91 -36.63
N LEU A 352 27.94 -23.84 -35.94
CA LEU A 352 28.28 -25.28 -36.00
C LEU A 352 28.07 -25.87 -37.40
N THR A 353 27.01 -25.45 -38.09
CA THR A 353 26.74 -25.91 -39.47
C THR A 353 27.82 -25.43 -40.42
N TYR A 354 28.24 -24.16 -40.29
CA TYR A 354 29.34 -23.59 -41.08
C TYR A 354 30.68 -24.28 -40.76
N GLN A 355 31.02 -24.49 -39.48
CA GLN A 355 32.25 -25.20 -39.10
C GLN A 355 32.30 -26.64 -39.64
N ASN A 356 31.19 -27.37 -39.59
CA ASN A 356 31.11 -28.73 -40.14
C ASN A 356 31.27 -28.74 -41.67
N ALA A 357 30.64 -27.80 -42.38
CA ALA A 357 30.78 -27.68 -43.83
C ALA A 357 32.23 -27.37 -44.23
N ARG A 358 32.90 -26.49 -43.49
CA ARG A 358 34.31 -26.16 -43.69
C ARG A 358 35.24 -27.36 -43.45
N LEU A 359 35.05 -28.08 -42.34
CA LEU A 359 35.84 -29.29 -42.04
C LEU A 359 35.66 -30.38 -43.09
N LEU A 360 34.46 -30.55 -43.63
CA LEU A 360 34.20 -31.48 -44.73
C LEU A 360 34.93 -31.07 -46.02
N ALA A 361 34.94 -29.78 -46.35
CA ALA A 361 35.66 -29.26 -47.51
C ALA A 361 37.19 -29.42 -47.36
N GLU A 362 37.74 -29.09 -46.18
CA GLU A 362 39.17 -29.26 -45.89
C GLU A 362 39.59 -30.74 -45.96
N LYS A 363 38.77 -31.65 -45.45
CA LYS A 363 38.99 -33.10 -45.58
C LYS A 363 38.98 -33.57 -47.03
N TRP A 364 38.04 -33.08 -47.84
CA TRP A 364 37.97 -33.40 -49.27
C TRP A 364 39.24 -32.99 -50.03
N VAL A 365 39.77 -31.79 -49.73
CA VAL A 365 41.03 -31.31 -50.32
C VAL A 365 42.21 -32.19 -49.90
N GLN A 366 42.27 -32.62 -48.63
CA GLN A 366 43.32 -33.53 -48.15
C GLN A 366 43.25 -34.92 -48.79
N ASP A 367 42.04 -35.48 -48.94
CA ASP A 367 41.83 -36.78 -49.59
C ASP A 367 42.26 -36.74 -51.07
N GLU A 368 41.95 -35.66 -51.80
CA GLU A 368 42.41 -35.44 -53.18
C GLU A 368 43.93 -35.21 -53.27
N GLU A 369 44.54 -34.50 -52.32
CA GLU A 369 45.98 -34.32 -52.25
C GLU A 369 46.73 -35.65 -52.00
N GLU A 370 46.20 -36.50 -51.12
CA GLU A 370 46.73 -37.85 -50.94
C GLU A 370 46.65 -38.69 -52.21
N VAL A 371 45.53 -38.60 -52.94
CA VAL A 371 45.35 -39.29 -54.23
C VAL A 371 46.37 -38.78 -55.26
N ARG A 372 46.57 -37.46 -55.34
CA ARG A 372 47.60 -36.84 -56.19
C ARG A 372 48.99 -37.35 -55.84
N LEU A 373 49.38 -37.31 -54.58
CA LEU A 373 50.71 -37.75 -54.11
C LEU A 373 50.94 -39.26 -54.39
N LYS A 374 49.93 -40.12 -54.16
CA LYS A 374 50.00 -41.55 -54.49
C LYS A 374 50.16 -41.77 -56.00
N ASN A 375 49.48 -40.98 -56.82
CA ASN A 375 49.61 -41.05 -58.27
C ASN A 375 50.99 -40.55 -58.73
N GLU A 376 51.48 -39.42 -58.23
CA GLU A 376 52.82 -38.89 -58.52
C GLU A 376 53.93 -39.90 -58.17
N GLU A 377 53.84 -40.57 -57.02
CA GLU A 377 54.81 -41.59 -56.63
C GLU A 377 54.79 -42.81 -57.57
N LYS A 378 53.60 -43.21 -58.03
CA LYS A 378 53.39 -44.27 -59.01
C LYS A 378 53.96 -43.91 -60.39
N TRP A 379 53.85 -42.64 -60.79
CA TRP A 379 54.41 -42.13 -62.05
C TRP A 379 55.94 -41.98 -61.99
N ARG A 380 56.50 -41.49 -60.87
CA ARG A 380 57.96 -41.45 -60.64
C ARG A 380 58.62 -42.82 -60.75
N LYS A 381 57.98 -43.87 -60.21
CA LYS A 381 58.48 -45.26 -60.31
C LYS A 381 58.50 -45.81 -61.76
N LYS A 382 57.78 -45.18 -62.69
CA LYS A 382 57.70 -45.59 -64.11
C LYS A 382 58.61 -44.79 -65.05
N GLY A 383 59.37 -43.81 -64.56
CA GLY A 383 60.37 -43.09 -65.36
C GLY A 383 59.81 -42.21 -66.49
N VAL A 384 58.53 -41.80 -66.42
CA VAL A 384 57.89 -40.93 -67.42
C VAL A 384 57.84 -39.49 -66.90
N SER A 385 58.41 -38.55 -67.65
CA SER A 385 58.26 -37.12 -67.42
C SER A 385 57.13 -36.58 -68.28
N LYS A 386 55.94 -36.44 -67.70
CA LYS A 386 54.92 -35.45 -68.06
C LYS A 386 53.75 -35.54 -67.06
N PHE A 387 53.22 -34.41 -66.57
CA PHE A 387 51.93 -33.88 -67.05
C PHE A 387 51.44 -32.65 -66.26
N GLU A 388 51.07 -31.61 -66.99
CA GLU A 388 50.35 -30.39 -66.57
C GLU A 388 48.85 -30.66 -66.25
N THR A 389 48.37 -31.91 -66.35
CA THR A 389 46.93 -32.24 -66.21
C THR A 389 46.49 -32.54 -64.77
N ASP A 390 47.38 -33.02 -63.89
CA ASP A 390 47.02 -33.32 -62.49
C ASP A 390 47.01 -32.04 -61.63
N GLU A 391 47.81 -31.04 -62.00
CA GLU A 391 47.81 -29.70 -61.38
C GLU A 391 46.49 -28.95 -61.68
N PHE A 392 45.92 -29.17 -62.87
CA PHE A 392 44.66 -28.56 -63.30
C PHE A 392 43.44 -29.10 -62.54
N ILE A 393 43.36 -30.42 -62.33
CA ILE A 393 42.26 -31.06 -61.57
C ILE A 393 42.31 -30.65 -60.09
N TYR A 394 43.52 -30.58 -59.50
CA TYR A 394 43.68 -30.13 -58.12
C TYR A 394 43.36 -28.64 -57.94
N HIS A 395 43.73 -27.79 -58.92
CA HIS A 395 43.38 -26.38 -58.91
C HIS A 395 41.86 -26.16 -59.01
N ASP A 396 41.17 -26.91 -59.88
CA ASP A 396 39.71 -26.85 -60.03
C ASP A 396 38.97 -27.37 -58.78
N ALA A 397 39.45 -28.45 -58.16
CA ALA A 397 38.87 -28.96 -56.91
C ALA A 397 39.02 -27.96 -55.75
N ARG A 398 40.17 -27.29 -55.66
CA ARG A 398 40.43 -26.23 -54.68
C ARG A 398 39.58 -25.00 -54.93
N LEU A 399 39.44 -24.55 -56.19
CA LEU A 399 38.55 -23.46 -56.57
C LEU A 399 37.08 -23.78 -56.26
N LEU A 400 36.64 -25.03 -56.45
CA LEU A 400 35.28 -25.46 -56.11
C LEU A 400 35.05 -25.45 -54.59
N ALA A 401 36.03 -25.90 -53.81
CA ALA A 401 35.98 -25.87 -52.35
C ALA A 401 35.98 -24.42 -51.82
N GLU A 402 36.86 -23.56 -52.33
CA GLU A 402 36.91 -22.13 -51.99
C GLU A 402 35.61 -21.42 -52.39
N LYS A 403 35.01 -21.76 -53.54
CA LYS A 403 33.71 -21.24 -53.98
C LYS A 403 32.55 -21.71 -53.09
N LEU A 404 32.54 -22.97 -52.66
CA LEU A 404 31.53 -23.49 -51.72
C LEU A 404 31.64 -22.83 -50.35
N ILE A 405 32.86 -22.58 -49.87
CA ILE A 405 33.09 -21.84 -48.61
C ILE A 405 32.61 -20.39 -48.76
N TYR A 406 32.93 -19.73 -49.87
CA TYR A 406 32.53 -18.35 -50.13
C TYR A 406 31.01 -18.17 -50.34
N GLU A 407 30.35 -19.08 -51.06
CA GLU A 407 28.88 -19.08 -51.24
C GLU A 407 28.13 -19.33 -49.93
N GLN A 408 28.73 -20.06 -49.00
CA GLN A 408 28.21 -20.19 -47.65
C GLN A 408 28.44 -18.90 -46.86
N GLU A 409 29.64 -18.31 -46.88
CA GLU A 409 29.93 -17.02 -46.23
C GLU A 409 29.04 -15.87 -46.70
N GLU A 410 28.70 -15.80 -48.00
CA GLU A 410 27.77 -14.80 -48.56
C GLU A 410 26.31 -15.02 -48.12
N LYS A 411 25.89 -16.26 -47.85
CA LYS A 411 24.57 -16.56 -47.28
C LYS A 411 24.48 -16.23 -45.78
N PHE A 412 25.61 -15.99 -45.13
CA PHE A 412 25.73 -15.71 -43.69
C PHE A 412 26.07 -14.24 -43.37
N LYS A 413 26.21 -13.37 -44.38
CA LYS A 413 26.24 -11.89 -44.25
C LYS A 413 24.87 -11.31 -44.53
#